data_AF-A0A9D4IPR1-F1
#
_entry.id   AF-A0A9D4IPR1-F1
#
_cell.length_a   1.000
_cell.length_b   1.000
_cell.length_c   1.000
_cell.angle_alpha   90.00
_cell.angle_beta   90.00
_cell.angle_gamma   90.00
#
_symmetry.space_group_name_H-M   'P 1'
#
loop_
_entity.id
_entity.type
_entity.pdbx_description
1 polymer ?
#
loop_
_entity_poly.entity_id
_entity_poly.type
_entity_poly.pdbx_seq_one_letter_code
_entity_poly.pdbx_strand_id
1 'polypeptide(L)'
;MLTNCDVTLCKDLLICILLTNCDVTLCKDLLIWILLKNCDVTLCKDLLIRILLTNCDVTLCKDQLIWILLTNYDVTLCKDLLIWILLTNCDVTLCKDLLIRILLTNCDVTLPFSRIS
;
A
#
# COMPACT_ATOMS: atom_id res chain seq x y z
N MET A 1 -4.70 19.55 0.39
CA MET A 1 -3.38 19.04 0.82
C MET A 1 -3.26 19.35 2.30
N LEU A 2 -3.23 18.31 3.13
CA LEU A 2 -2.96 18.44 4.57
C LEU A 2 -1.49 18.09 4.83
N THR A 3 -0.92 18.67 5.88
CA THR A 3 0.50 18.52 6.21
C THR A 3 0.69 18.37 7.72
N ASN A 4 1.65 17.54 8.16
CA ASN A 4 1.98 17.31 9.58
C ASN A 4 0.74 16.88 10.38
N CYS A 5 0.17 15.74 10.04
CA CYS A 5 -1.15 15.33 10.48
C CYS A 5 -1.28 13.83 10.67
N ASP A 6 -2.19 13.42 11.55
CA ASP A 6 -2.59 12.02 11.67
C ASP A 6 -4.02 11.88 11.17
N VAL A 7 -4.24 10.96 10.24
CA VAL A 7 -5.54 10.72 9.63
C VAL A 7 -5.97 9.29 9.94
N THR A 8 -7.11 9.15 10.62
CA THR A 8 -7.77 7.87 10.83
C THR A 8 -9.18 7.91 10.28
N LEU A 9 -9.46 7.04 9.32
CA LEU A 9 -10.78 6.88 8.71
C LEU A 9 -11.20 5.41 8.73
N CYS A 10 -12.50 5.17 8.79
CA CYS A 10 -13.04 3.84 9.01
C CYS A 10 -14.46 3.71 8.46
N LYS A 11 -14.69 2.66 7.66
CA LYS A 11 -15.99 2.29 7.10
C LYS A 11 -16.57 3.33 6.14
N ASP A 12 -15.70 4.05 5.45
CA ASP A 12 -16.07 4.99 4.42
C ASP A 12 -16.31 4.28 3.09
N LEU A 13 -17.25 4.81 2.32
CA LEU A 13 -17.54 4.28 0.98
C LEU A 13 -16.44 4.68 -0.02
N LEU A 14 -15.94 5.92 0.10
CA LEU A 14 -15.00 6.50 -0.83
C LEU A 14 -14.06 7.44 -0.08
N ILE A 15 -12.77 7.22 -0.25
CA ILE A 15 -11.72 8.06 0.31
C ILE A 15 -10.83 8.56 -0.83
N CYS A 16 -10.65 9.87 -0.91
CA CYS A 16 -9.71 10.54 -1.80
C CYS A 16 -8.84 11.48 -0.99
N ILE A 17 -7.55 11.18 -0.85
CA ILE A 17 -6.66 11.89 0.07
C ILE A 17 -5.36 12.32 -0.62
N LEU A 18 -4.93 13.54 -0.26
CA LEU A 18 -3.62 14.11 -0.61
C LEU A 18 -2.95 14.70 0.62
N LEU A 19 -1.88 14.06 1.10
CA LEU A 19 -1.13 14.49 2.30
C LEU A 19 0.37 14.57 2.05
N THR A 20 1.06 15.24 2.96
CA THR A 20 2.52 15.28 3.02
C THR A 20 2.96 15.30 4.48
N ASN A 21 3.95 14.48 4.87
CA ASN A 21 4.40 14.38 6.27
C ASN A 21 3.25 14.01 7.23
N CYS A 22 2.49 12.96 6.92
CA CYS A 22 1.34 12.55 7.73
C CYS A 22 1.30 11.03 7.92
N ASP A 23 0.72 10.59 9.03
CA ASP A 23 0.44 9.18 9.27
C ASP A 23 -1.01 8.88 8.93
N VAL A 24 -1.25 7.77 8.22
CA VAL A 24 -2.57 7.42 7.70
C VAL A 24 -2.95 6.01 8.11
N THR A 25 -4.11 5.89 8.75
CA THR A 25 -4.75 4.59 9.02
C THR A 25 -6.15 4.58 8.41
N LEU A 26 -6.36 3.74 7.40
CA LEU A 26 -7.69 3.51 6.81
C LEU A 26 -8.11 2.06 7.04
N CYS A 27 -9.41 1.81 7.17
CA CYS A 27 -9.91 0.52 7.65
C CYS A 27 -11.35 0.26 7.21
N LYS A 28 -11.58 -0.86 6.52
CA LYS A 28 -12.90 -1.34 6.08
C LYS A 28 -13.57 -0.40 5.09
N ASP A 29 -12.78 0.25 4.25
CA ASP A 29 -13.26 1.19 3.26
C ASP A 29 -13.43 0.49 1.91
N LEU A 30 -14.42 0.93 1.14
CA LEU A 30 -14.73 0.26 -0.13
C LEU A 30 -13.76 0.71 -1.24
N LEU A 31 -13.53 2.01 -1.37
CA LEU A 31 -12.76 2.59 -2.46
C LEU A 31 -11.80 3.64 -1.91
N ILE A 32 -10.50 3.42 -2.12
CA ILE A 32 -9.45 4.30 -1.64
C ILE A 32 -8.60 4.77 -2.81
N TRP A 33 -8.43 6.08 -2.93
CA TRP A 33 -7.41 6.70 -3.78
C TRP A 33 -6.55 7.66 -2.98
N ILE A 34 -5.24 7.36 -2.91
CA ILE A 34 -4.29 8.14 -2.11
C ILE A 34 -3.09 8.59 -2.94
N LEU A 35 -2.71 9.84 -2.74
CA LEU A 35 -1.41 10.38 -3.14
C LEU A 35 -0.71 10.93 -1.89
N LEU A 36 0.42 10.35 -1.50
CA LEU A 36 1.18 10.82 -0.33
C LEU A 36 2.65 11.03 -0.64
N LYS A 37 3.25 11.88 0.19
CA LYS A 37 4.68 12.15 0.21
C LYS A 37 5.21 12.16 1.64
N ASN A 38 6.29 11.44 1.93
CA ASN A 38 6.87 11.38 3.28
C ASN A 38 5.83 10.97 4.34
N CYS A 39 5.11 9.87 4.14
CA CYS A 39 3.99 9.48 5.00
C CYS A 39 4.10 8.00 5.35
N ASP A 40 3.57 7.60 6.50
CA ASP A 40 3.41 6.18 6.85
C ASP A 40 1.94 5.78 6.68
N VAL A 41 1.71 4.63 6.04
CA VAL A 41 0.36 4.19 5.67
C VAL A 41 0.07 2.80 6.19
N THR A 42 -1.05 2.66 6.89
CA THR A 42 -1.65 1.37 7.24
C THR A 42 -3.06 1.28 6.67
N LEU A 43 -3.29 0.33 5.76
CA LEU A 43 -4.61 0.01 5.23
C LEU A 43 -5.01 -1.42 5.62
N CYS A 44 -6.30 -1.62 5.85
CA CYS A 44 -6.78 -2.87 6.43
C CYS A 44 -8.23 -3.18 6.06
N LYS A 45 -8.42 -4.34 5.39
CA LYS A 45 -9.73 -4.89 5.01
C LYS A 45 -10.48 -4.03 4.01
N ASP A 46 -9.74 -3.41 3.10
CA ASP A 46 -10.29 -2.53 2.10
C ASP A 46 -10.50 -3.30 0.79
N LEU A 47 -11.52 -2.90 0.02
CA LEU A 47 -11.89 -3.64 -1.18
C LEU A 47 -10.99 -3.29 -2.37
N LEU A 48 -10.91 -2.00 -2.70
CA LEU A 48 -10.13 -1.51 -3.84
C LEU A 48 -9.27 -0.33 -3.40
N ILE A 49 -7.97 -0.49 -3.60
CA ILE A 49 -6.95 0.49 -3.22
C ILE A 49 -6.17 0.89 -4.45
N ARG A 50 -6.05 2.21 -4.66
CA ARG A 50 -5.09 2.79 -5.59
C ARG A 50 -4.21 3.80 -4.86
N ILE A 51 -2.90 3.58 -4.93
CA ILE A 51 -1.92 4.31 -4.14
C ILE A 51 -0.79 4.81 -5.04
N LEU A 52 -0.45 6.09 -4.88
CA LEU A 52 0.78 6.66 -5.39
C LEU A 52 1.57 7.27 -4.23
N LEU A 53 2.78 6.76 -4.01
CA LEU A 53 3.59 7.15 -2.88
C LEU A 53 4.99 7.51 -3.31
N THR A 54 5.44 8.64 -2.80
CA THR A 54 6.84 9.03 -2.86
C THR A 54 7.34 9.16 -1.46
N ASN A 55 8.43 8.48 -1.19
CA ASN A 55 9.04 8.54 0.09
C ASN A 55 8.17 8.02 1.28
N CYS A 56 7.51 6.86 1.22
CA CYS A 56 6.52 6.43 2.23
C CYS A 56 6.60 4.93 2.57
N ASP A 57 6.47 4.57 3.84
CA ASP A 57 6.31 3.16 4.25
C ASP A 57 4.84 2.73 4.22
N VAL A 58 4.59 1.49 3.81
CA VAL A 58 3.23 0.97 3.61
C VAL A 58 3.04 -0.40 4.22
N THR A 59 1.96 -0.54 4.98
CA THR A 59 1.43 -1.83 5.41
C THR A 59 0.01 -2.02 4.89
N LEU A 60 -0.21 -3.03 4.06
CA LEU A 60 -1.54 -3.44 3.57
C LEU A 60 -1.89 -4.82 4.11
N CYS A 61 -3.17 -5.01 4.47
CA CYS A 61 -3.59 -6.20 5.19
C CYS A 61 -5.03 -6.60 4.88
N LYS A 62 -5.19 -7.78 4.26
CA LYS A 62 -6.48 -8.43 3.95
C LYS A 62 -7.30 -7.63 2.94
N ASP A 63 -6.63 -7.05 1.97
CA ASP A 63 -7.24 -6.22 0.96
C ASP A 63 -7.48 -7.03 -0.32
N GLN A 64 -8.51 -6.70 -1.09
CA GLN A 64 -8.87 -7.52 -2.25
C GLN A 64 -8.10 -7.13 -3.50
N LEU A 65 -8.16 -5.86 -3.89
CA LEU A 65 -7.58 -5.37 -5.12
C LEU A 65 -6.70 -4.16 -4.84
N ILE A 66 -5.41 -4.30 -5.12
CA ILE A 66 -4.42 -3.27 -4.81
C ILE A 66 -3.65 -2.89 -6.07
N TRP A 67 -3.54 -1.58 -6.31
CA TRP A 67 -2.59 -1.02 -7.25
C TRP A 67 -1.71 0.02 -6.55
N ILE A 68 -0.40 -0.25 -6.49
CA ILE A 68 0.60 0.62 -5.87
C ILE A 68 1.63 1.06 -6.91
N LEU A 69 1.94 2.34 -6.88
CA LEU A 69 3.18 2.90 -7.44
C LEU A 69 3.97 3.53 -6.29
N LEU A 70 5.17 3.01 -6.03
CA LEU A 70 6.03 3.48 -4.94
C LEU A 70 7.41 3.87 -5.45
N THR A 71 8.02 4.84 -4.78
CA THR A 71 9.40 5.22 -5.00
C THR A 71 10.08 5.47 -3.64
N ASN A 72 11.21 4.79 -3.43
CA ASN A 72 12.20 4.94 -2.37
C ASN A 72 11.98 4.29 -0.97
N TYR A 73 11.03 3.39 -0.72
CA TYR A 73 10.65 2.97 0.66
C TYR A 73 10.16 1.53 0.75
N ASP A 74 9.76 1.08 1.96
CA ASP A 74 9.41 -0.30 2.25
C ASP A 74 7.89 -0.57 2.13
N VAL A 75 7.56 -1.77 1.66
CA VAL A 75 6.18 -2.22 1.49
C VAL A 75 5.99 -3.59 2.13
N THR A 76 5.02 -3.69 3.03
CA THR A 76 4.56 -4.95 3.61
C THR A 76 3.12 -5.24 3.15
N LEU A 77 2.92 -6.39 2.51
CA LEU A 77 1.63 -6.85 1.99
C LEU A 77 1.27 -8.19 2.62
N CYS A 78 0.03 -8.33 3.05
CA CYS A 78 -0.38 -9.45 3.89
C CYS A 78 -1.81 -9.90 3.61
N LYS A 79 -1.96 -11.10 3.03
CA LYS A 79 -3.23 -11.80 2.78
C LYS A 79 -4.10 -11.09 1.75
N ASP A 80 -3.47 -10.53 0.74
CA ASP A 80 -4.17 -9.79 -0.29
C ASP A 80 -4.50 -10.69 -1.50
N LEU A 81 -5.59 -10.41 -2.19
CA LEU A 81 -6.06 -11.29 -3.27
C LEU A 81 -5.34 -11.01 -4.59
N LEU A 82 -5.34 -9.76 -5.04
CA LEU A 82 -4.73 -9.38 -6.31
C LEU A 82 -3.99 -8.06 -6.18
N ILE A 83 -2.68 -8.11 -6.46
CA ILE A 83 -1.79 -6.98 -6.25
C ILE A 83 -1.01 -6.66 -7.53
N TRP A 84 -1.06 -5.40 -7.94
CA TRP A 84 -0.21 -4.84 -8.99
C TRP A 84 0.68 -3.76 -8.39
N ILE A 85 2.00 -3.96 -8.49
CA ILE A 85 2.98 -3.07 -7.86
C ILE A 85 4.04 -2.66 -8.88
N LEU A 86 4.35 -1.37 -8.90
CA LEU A 86 5.54 -0.83 -9.53
C LEU A 86 6.39 -0.14 -8.46
N LEU A 87 7.64 -0.58 -8.31
CA LEU A 87 8.57 -0.12 -7.28
C LEU A 87 9.90 0.32 -7.86
N THR A 88 10.49 1.31 -7.20
CA THR A 88 11.82 1.81 -7.53
C THR A 88 12.53 2.18 -6.23
N ASN A 89 13.72 1.61 -5.97
CA ASN A 89 14.49 1.80 -4.73
C ASN A 89 13.72 1.43 -3.44
N CYS A 90 13.12 0.24 -3.41
CA CYS A 90 12.20 -0.17 -2.35
C CYS A 90 12.52 -1.58 -1.84
N ASP A 91 12.20 -1.88 -0.59
CA ASP A 91 12.14 -3.26 -0.11
C ASP A 91 10.68 -3.75 0.01
N VAL A 92 10.44 -5.01 -0.31
CA VAL A 92 9.10 -5.60 -0.27
C VAL A 92 9.07 -6.87 0.55
N THR A 93 8.10 -6.95 1.44
CA THR A 93 7.72 -8.18 2.11
C THR A 93 6.30 -8.56 1.72
N LEU A 94 6.14 -9.73 1.11
CA LEU A 94 4.83 -10.28 0.74
C LEU A 94 4.45 -11.42 1.69
N CYS A 95 3.19 -11.60 2.02
CA CYS A 95 2.78 -12.60 3.02
C CYS A 95 1.40 -13.17 2.70
N LYS A 96 1.38 -14.32 2.02
CA LYS A 96 0.17 -15.09 1.69
C LYS A 96 -0.77 -14.44 0.66
N ASP A 97 -0.21 -13.76 -0.35
CA ASP A 97 -1.04 -13.10 -1.38
C ASP A 97 -1.28 -13.99 -2.61
N LEU A 98 -2.51 -14.01 -3.15
CA LEU A 98 -2.93 -15.01 -4.14
C LEU A 98 -2.32 -14.80 -5.53
N LEU A 99 -2.46 -13.59 -6.07
CA LEU A 99 -1.90 -13.23 -7.37
C LEU A 99 -1.15 -11.90 -7.24
N ILE A 100 0.11 -11.90 -7.65
CA ILE A 100 0.97 -10.73 -7.53
C ILE A 100 1.65 -10.47 -8.86
N ARG A 101 1.60 -9.24 -9.33
CA ARG A 101 2.39 -8.76 -10.45
C ARG A 101 3.24 -7.57 -10.00
N ILE A 102 4.56 -7.78 -9.99
CA ILE A 102 5.51 -6.78 -9.53
C ILE A 102 6.47 -6.41 -10.67
N LEU A 103 6.70 -5.12 -10.84
CA LEU A 103 7.83 -4.59 -11.61
C LEU A 103 8.76 -3.84 -10.65
N LEU A 104 10.02 -4.26 -10.61
CA LEU A 104 11.03 -3.79 -9.67
C LEU A 104 12.16 -3.07 -10.41
N THR A 105 12.66 -1.99 -9.84
CA THR A 105 13.91 -1.35 -10.26
C THR A 105 14.74 -1.03 -9.02
N ASN A 106 15.90 -1.68 -8.88
CA ASN A 106 16.79 -1.50 -7.72
C ASN A 106 16.06 -1.73 -6.39
N CYS A 107 15.41 -2.88 -6.23
CA CYS A 107 14.55 -3.21 -5.09
C CYS A 107 14.84 -4.63 -4.63
N ASP A 108 14.74 -4.89 -3.32
CA ASP A 108 14.81 -6.25 -2.77
C ASP A 108 13.40 -6.77 -2.46
N VAL A 109 13.17 -8.07 -2.69
CA VAL A 109 11.88 -8.71 -2.44
C VAL A 109 12.05 -9.98 -1.62
N THR A 110 11.36 -10.01 -0.50
CA THR A 110 11.25 -11.17 0.38
C THR A 110 9.88 -11.85 0.19
N LEU A 111 9.93 -13.11 -0.26
CA LEU A 111 8.75 -13.97 -0.43
C LEU A 111 8.75 -15.12 0.58
N PRO A 112 7.60 -15.50 1.16
CA PRO A 112 7.48 -16.73 1.92
C PRO A 112 7.62 -17.91 0.98
N PHE A 113 8.35 -18.93 1.43
CA PHE A 113 8.85 -20.12 0.70
C PHE A 113 7.81 -20.92 -0.13
N SER A 114 6.53 -20.58 -0.09
CA SER A 114 5.43 -21.39 -0.64
C SER A 114 4.82 -20.87 -1.96
N ARG A 115 5.38 -19.84 -2.61
CA ARG A 115 4.77 -19.20 -3.80
C ARG A 115 5.78 -18.82 -4.88
N ILE A 116 6.47 -19.82 -5.42
CA ILE A 116 7.10 -19.70 -6.75
C ILE A 116 6.25 -20.55 -7.69
N SER A 117 5.46 -19.91 -8.53
CA SER A 117 4.71 -20.52 -9.64
C SER A 117 4.68 -19.56 -10.81
#